data_AF-A0A920BH57-F1
#
_entry.id   AF-A0A920BH57-F1
#
_cell.length_a   1.000
_cell.length_b   1.000
_cell.length_c   1.000
_cell.angle_alpha   90.00
_cell.angle_beta   90.00
_cell.angle_gamma   90.00
#
_symmetry.space_group_name_H-M   'P 1'
#
loop_
_entity.id
_entity.type
_entity.pdbx_description
1 polymer ?
#
loop_
_entity_poly.entity_id
_entity_poly.type
_entity_poly.pdbx_seq_one_letter_code
_entity_poly.pdbx_strand_id
1 'polypeptide(L)' 'MMDVCDKVFVLDFGTLIADGTTDEIQNNPVVIDAYLGGTNG' A
#
# COMPACT_ATOMS: atom_id res chain seq x y z
N MET A 1 2.50 10.48 -12.56
CA MET A 1 2.24 9.45 -13.59
C MET A 1 2.39 8.09 -12.92
N MET A 2 1.30 7.59 -12.34
CA MET A 2 1.09 6.17 -12.02
C MET A 2 -0.08 5.69 -12.90
N ASP A 3 0.05 5.87 -14.22
CA ASP A 3 -1.02 5.61 -15.20
C ASP A 3 -0.92 4.20 -15.82
N VAL A 4 -0.44 3.18 -15.08
CA VAL A 4 -0.25 1.83 -15.67
C VAL A 4 -0.71 0.66 -14.80
N CYS A 5 -1.35 0.92 -13.66
CA CYS A 5 -1.87 -0.14 -12.80
C CYS A 5 -3.31 0.15 -12.37
N ASP A 6 -4.29 -0.55 -12.93
CA ASP A 6 -5.69 -0.49 -12.48
C ASP A 6 -5.88 -1.07 -11.07
N LYS A 7 -4.96 -1.95 -10.63
CA LYS A 7 -5.03 -2.63 -9.35
C LYS A 7 -3.64 -2.89 -8.77
N VAL A 8 -3.51 -2.68 -7.47
CA VAL A 8 -2.30 -2.81 -6.67
C VAL A 8 -2.59 -3.79 -5.54
N PHE A 9 -1.62 -4.66 -5.24
CA PHE A 9 -1.66 -5.61 -4.13
C PHE A 9 -0.45 -5.34 -3.23
N VAL A 10 -0.70 -5.25 -1.93
CA VAL A 10 0.32 -4.98 -0.92
C VAL A 10 0.47 -6.21 -0.04
N LEU A 11 1.69 -6.74 0.00
CA LEU A 11 2.05 -7.94 0.75
C LEU A 11 3.03 -7.58 1.86
N ASP A 12 2.75 -8.01 3.08
CA ASP A 12 3.67 -7.92 4.23
C ASP A 12 4.00 -9.34 4.71
N PHE A 13 5.28 -9.69 4.74
CA PHE A 13 5.78 -11.05 5.07
C PHE A 13 5.00 -12.20 4.39
N GLY A 14 4.56 -12.01 3.14
CA GLY A 14 3.80 -13.01 2.38
C GLY A 14 2.29 -13.05 2.68
N THR A 15 1.80 -12.14 3.52
CA THR A 15 0.37 -11.94 3.81
C THR A 15 -0.16 -10.74 3.05
N LEU A 16 -1.34 -10.88 2.41
CA LEU A 16 -2.01 -9.76 1.75
C LEU A 16 -2.61 -8.82 2.79
N ILE A 17 -2.16 -7.56 2.78
CA ILE A 17 -2.59 -6.53 3.73
C ILE A 17 -3.47 -5.45 3.09
N ALA A 18 -3.39 -5.26 1.77
CA ALA A 18 -4.30 -4.39 1.04
C ALA A 18 -4.35 -4.75 -0.45
N ASP A 19 -5.52 -4.58 -1.07
CA ASP A 19 -5.68 -4.58 -2.53
C ASP A 19 -6.65 -3.48 -2.97
N GLY A 20 -6.41 -2.86 -4.12
CA GLY A 20 -7.23 -1.75 -4.60
C GLY A 20 -6.60 -0.98 -5.74
N THR A 21 -7.25 0.09 -6.17
CA THR A 21 -6.67 1.06 -7.12
C THR A 21 -5.45 1.74 -6.54
N THR A 22 -4.64 2.37 -7.38
CA THR A 22 -3.48 3.14 -6.92
C THR A 22 -3.85 4.19 -5.88
N ASP A 23 -4.95 4.92 -6.08
CA ASP A 23 -5.39 5.97 -5.16
C ASP A 23 -5.84 5.38 -3.80
N GLU A 24 -6.55 4.26 -3.82
CA GLU A 24 -6.98 3.57 -2.59
C GLU A 24 -5.78 3.06 -1.79
N ILE A 25 -4.77 2.50 -2.47
CA ILE A 25 -3.58 1.98 -1.80
C ILE A 25 -2.68 3.10 -1.26
N GLN A 26 -2.50 4.19 -2.01
CA GLN A 26 -1.70 5.32 -1.55
C GLN A 26 -2.26 5.99 -0.29
N ASN A 27 -3.58 6.00 -0.14
CA ASN A 27 -4.26 6.55 1.03
C ASN A 27 -4.58 5.50 2.11
N ASN A 28 -4.15 4.24 1.93
CA ASN A 28 -4.44 3.19 2.89
C ASN A 28 -3.50 3.30 4.11
N PRO A 29 -4.02 3.55 5.32
CA PRO A 29 -3.19 3.73 6.51
C PRO A 29 -2.34 2.49 6.83
N VAL A 30 -2.85 1.27 6.56
CA VAL A 30 -2.11 0.01 6.78
C VAL A 30 -0.89 -0.07 5.86
N VAL A 31 -1.02 0.40 4.63
CA VAL A 31 0.07 0.42 3.65
C VAL A 31 1.11 1.45 4.02
N ILE A 32 0.67 2.65 4.42
CA ILE A 32 1.53 3.73 4.88
C ILE A 32 2.36 3.27 6.09
N ASP A 33 1.72 2.66 7.08
CA ASP A 33 2.39 2.17 8.28
C ASP A 33 3.41 1.05 7.96
N ALA A 34 3.04 0.11 7.08
CA ALA A 34 3.89 -1.02 6.71
C ALA A 34 5.09 -0.65 5.82
N TYR A 35 4.94 0.29 4.88
CA TYR A 35 5.98 0.64 3.91
C TYR A 35 6.80 1.87 4.27
N LEU A 36 6.18 2.88 4.86
CA LEU A 36 6.87 4.15 5.16
C LEU A 36 7.42 4.19 6.58
N GLY A 37 7.14 3.17 7.40
CA GLY A 37 7.57 3.09 8.80
C GLY A 37 7.01 4.30 9.54
N GLY A 38 5.76 4.20 10.00
CA GLY A 38 5.11 5.25 10.78
C GLY A 38 6.10 5.85 11.78
N THR A 39 6.43 7.14 11.59
CA THR A 39 7.45 7.90 12.31
C THR A 39 7.49 7.54 13.79
N ASN A 40 8.35 6.59 14.17
CA ASN A 40 8.79 6.26 15.52
C ASN A 40 10.00 5.32 15.40
N GLY A 41 11.13 5.93 15.08
CA GLY A 41 12.48 5.38 15.14
C GLY A 41 13.47 6.53 15.09
#